data_AF-Q7NLE1-F1
#
_entry.id   AF-Q7NLE1-F1
#
_cell.length_a   1.000
_cell.length_b   1.000
_cell.length_c   1.000
_cell.angle_alpha   90.00
_cell.angle_beta   90.00
_cell.angle_gamma   90.00
#
_symmetry.space_group_name_H-M   'P 1'
#
loop_
_entity.id
_entity.type
_entity.pdbx_description
1 polymer ?
#
loop_
_entity_poly.entity_id
_entity_poly.type
_entity_poly.pdbx_seq_one_letter_code
_entity_poly.pdbx_strand_id
1 'polypeptide(L)' 'MSAPLEVRLAVFRKLPLRAQRTFIAASLANSEVASDIQYIEQLETIHRECLTQATPEQRAHYERWPADPA' A
#
# COMPACT_ATOMS: atom_id res chain seq x y z
N MET A 1 -20.21 -5.97 -10.47
CA MET A 1 -19.00 -6.57 -11.07
C MET A 1 -17.80 -5.82 -10.52
N SER A 2 -16.81 -6.52 -9.96
CA SER A 2 -15.59 -5.89 -9.47
C SER A 2 -14.73 -5.38 -10.64
N ALA A 3 -14.02 -4.27 -10.46
CA ALA A 3 -13.11 -3.76 -11.48
C ALA A 3 -11.96 -4.76 -11.74
N PRO A 4 -11.39 -4.79 -12.97
CA PRO A 4 -10.22 -5.61 -13.28
C PRO A 4 -9.05 -5.35 -12.33
N LEU A 5 -8.22 -6.37 -12.07
CA LEU A 5 -7.10 -6.27 -11.13
C LEU A 5 -6.15 -5.12 -11.47
N GLU A 6 -5.76 -4.98 -12.72
CA GLU A 6 -4.88 -3.89 -13.18
C GLU A 6 -5.44 -2.50 -12.87
N VAL A 7 -6.76 -2.32 -13.03
CA VAL A 7 -7.44 -1.06 -12.71
C VAL A 7 -7.38 -0.80 -11.20
N ARG A 8 -7.62 -1.83 -10.38
CA ARG A 8 -7.51 -1.70 -8.92
C ARG A 8 -6.08 -1.33 -8.47
N LEU A 9 -5.07 -1.96 -9.07
CA LEU A 9 -3.66 -1.66 -8.79
C LEU A 9 -3.26 -0.26 -9.26
N ALA A 10 -3.78 0.20 -10.40
CA ALA A 10 -3.55 1.56 -10.89
C ALA A 10 -4.18 2.61 -9.97
N VAL A 11 -5.35 2.33 -9.39
CA VAL A 11 -5.97 3.20 -8.37
C VAL A 11 -5.15 3.17 -7.09
N PHE A 12 -4.73 1.98 -6.62
CA PHE A 12 -3.90 1.82 -5.43
C PHE A 12 -2.60 2.63 -5.52
N ARG A 13 -1.90 2.59 -6.66
CA ARG A 13 -0.66 3.37 -6.89
C ARG A 13 -0.84 4.87 -6.68
N LYS A 14 -2.03 5.41 -6.93
CA LYS A 14 -2.34 6.85 -6.78
C LYS A 14 -2.66 7.26 -5.34
N LEU A 15 -2.84 6.30 -4.43
CA LEU A 15 -3.11 6.60 -3.03
C LEU A 15 -1.87 7.24 -2.37
N PRO A 16 -2.06 8.11 -1.37
CA PRO A 16 -0.96 8.55 -0.52
C PRO A 16 -0.24 7.35 0.10
N LEU A 17 1.09 7.41 0.23
CA LEU A 17 1.93 6.31 0.75
C LEU A 17 1.40 5.69 2.05
N ARG A 18 0.84 6.50 2.95
CA ARG A 18 0.23 6.01 4.19
C ARG A 18 -1.05 5.22 3.95
N ALA A 19 -1.91 5.68 3.05
CA ALA A 19 -3.13 4.97 2.68
C ALA A 19 -2.78 3.64 1.99
N GLN A 20 -1.71 3.60 1.18
CA GLN A 20 -1.18 2.36 0.64
C GLN A 20 -0.77 1.37 1.75
N ARG A 21 0.03 1.82 2.72
CA ARG A 21 0.46 1.00 3.88
C ARG A 21 -0.73 0.47 4.68
N THR A 22 -1.70 1.33 5.02
CA THR A 22 -2.91 0.92 5.74
C THR A 22 -3.73 -0.10 4.95
N PHE A 23 -3.85 0.08 3.64
CA PHE A 23 -4.56 -0.85 2.78
C PHE A 23 -3.86 -2.21 2.68
N ILE A 24 -2.53 -2.25 2.58
CA ILE A 24 -1.76 -3.51 2.63
C ILE A 24 -1.99 -4.22 3.97
N ALA A 25 -1.86 -3.51 5.09
CA ALA A 25 -2.09 -4.08 6.41
C ALA A 25 -3.51 -4.65 6.57
N ALA A 26 -4.53 -3.92 6.07
CA ALA A 26 -5.91 -4.40 6.07
C ALA A 26 -6.12 -5.62 5.17
N SER A 27 -5.42 -5.67 4.02
CA SER A 27 -5.47 -6.81 3.09
C SER A 27 -4.83 -8.06 3.70
N LEU A 28 -3.71 -7.92 4.40
CA LEU A 28 -3.04 -9.00 5.14
C LEU A 28 -3.87 -9.49 6.34
N ALA A 29 -4.63 -8.60 6.98
CA ALA A 29 -5.51 -8.96 8.10
C ALA A 29 -6.79 -9.69 7.66
N ASN A 30 -7.13 -9.66 6.36
CA ASN A 30 -8.27 -10.37 5.80
C ASN A 30 -7.81 -11.72 5.23
N SER A 31 -8.26 -12.84 5.81
CA SER A 31 -7.80 -14.19 5.44
C SER A 31 -8.10 -14.58 3.99
N GLU A 32 -9.21 -14.11 3.42
CA GLU A 32 -9.56 -14.37 2.02
C GLU A 32 -8.62 -13.61 1.07
N VAL A 33 -8.40 -12.32 1.33
CA VAL A 33 -7.52 -11.48 0.51
C VAL A 33 -6.05 -11.87 0.69
N ALA A 34 -5.62 -12.19 1.91
CA ALA A 34 -4.26 -12.61 2.22
C ALA A 34 -3.88 -13.94 1.55
N SER A 35 -4.87 -14.78 1.21
CA SER A 35 -4.63 -16.02 0.47
C SER A 35 -4.26 -15.79 -1.00
N ASP A 36 -4.57 -14.60 -1.55
CA ASP A 36 -4.14 -14.18 -2.88
C ASP A 36 -2.72 -13.58 -2.81
N ILE A 37 -1.73 -14.47 -2.72
CA ILE A 37 -0.31 -14.12 -2.56
C ILE A 37 0.16 -13.18 -3.69
N GLN A 38 -0.22 -13.47 -4.93
CA GLN A 38 0.18 -12.66 -6.08
C GLN A 38 -0.38 -11.23 -6.00
N TYR A 39 -1.61 -11.06 -5.49
CA TYR A 39 -2.17 -9.74 -5.28
C TYR A 39 -1.43 -8.97 -4.18
N ILE A 40 -1.13 -9.61 -3.06
CA ILE A 40 -0.38 -9.01 -1.96
C ILE A 40 1.03 -8.58 -2.42
N GLU A 41 1.75 -9.45 -3.12
CA GLU A 41 3.08 -9.14 -3.65
C GLU A 41 3.07 -7.94 -4.61
N GLN A 42 2.02 -7.81 -5.43
CA GLN A 42 1.84 -6.66 -6.31
C GLN A 42 1.57 -5.36 -5.53
N LEU A 43 0.75 -5.41 -4.48
CA LEU A 43 0.52 -4.24 -3.61
C LEU A 43 1.82 -3.78 -2.93
N GLU A 44 2.57 -4.72 -2.36
CA GLU A 44 3.85 -4.40 -1.72
C GLU A 44 4.90 -3.87 -2.70
N THR A 45 4.96 -4.45 -3.90
CA THR A 45 5.88 -4.00 -4.96
C THR A 45 5.56 -2.57 -5.37
N ILE A 46 4.29 -2.27 -5.65
CA ILE A 46 3.85 -0.91 -5.97
C ILE A 46 4.17 0.05 -4.83
N HIS A 47 3.96 -0.37 -3.58
CA HIS A 47 4.26 0.47 -2.42
C HIS A 47 5.77 0.78 -2.30
N ARG A 48 6.65 -0.21 -2.49
CA ARG A 48 8.12 -0.01 -2.51
C ARG A 48 8.57 0.92 -3.63
N GLU A 49 7.98 0.79 -4.81
CA GLU A 49 8.25 1.68 -5.93
C GLU A 49 7.81 3.12 -5.63
N CYS A 50 6.60 3.30 -5.09
CA CYS A 50 6.10 4.61 -4.68
C CYS A 50 6.99 5.24 -3.59
N LEU A 51 7.50 4.45 -2.64
CA LEU A 51 8.45 4.93 -1.63
C LEU A 51 9.78 5.40 -2.24
N THR A 52 10.30 4.65 -3.21
CA THR A 52 11.54 4.99 -3.90
C THR A 52 11.39 6.27 -4.73
N GLN A 53 10.20 6.52 -5.27
CA GLN A 53 9.90 7.69 -6.10
C GLN A 53 9.41 8.90 -5.29
N ALA A 54 9.16 8.75 -4.00
CA ALA A 54 8.62 9.82 -3.17
C ALA A 54 9.65 10.91 -2.88
N THR A 55 9.19 12.17 -2.84
CA THR A 55 10.05 13.29 -2.46
C THR A 55 10.51 13.17 -0.99
N PRO A 56 11.62 13.83 -0.60
CA PRO A 56 12.06 13.84 0.78
C PRO A 56 10.97 14.27 1.77
N GLU A 57 10.15 15.25 1.41
CA GLU A 57 9.03 15.74 2.23
C GLU A 57 7.92 14.69 2.36
N GLN A 58 7.58 14.02 1.26
CA GLN A 58 6.58 12.94 1.25
C GLN A 58 7.05 11.75 2.09
N ARG A 59 8.34 11.40 2.00
CA ARG A 59 8.97 10.36 2.83
C ARG A 59 9.02 10.76 4.31
N ALA A 60 9.47 11.96 4.62
CA ALA A 60 9.50 12.46 6.00
C ALA A 60 8.09 12.48 6.61
N HIS A 61 7.09 12.87 5.83
CA HIS A 61 5.70 12.78 6.24
C HIS A 61 5.30 11.31 6.45
N TYR A 62 5.56 10.41 5.50
CA TYR A 62 5.27 8.99 5.65
C TYR A 62 5.90 8.37 6.93
N GLU A 63 7.17 8.68 7.20
CA GLU A 63 7.94 8.19 8.35
C GLU A 63 7.44 8.78 9.69
N ARG A 64 6.90 10.01 9.69
CA ARG A 64 6.44 10.73 10.91
C ARG A 64 5.11 10.19 11.49
N TRP A 65 4.48 9.13 10.96
CA TRP A 65 3.09 8.75 11.29
C TRP A 65 2.84 7.30 11.72
N PRO A 66 2.09 7.16 12.82
CA PRO A 66 2.61 7.50 14.14
C PRO A 66 3.86 6.66 14.42
N ALA A 67 4.88 7.29 15.00
CA ALA A 67 5.68 6.64 16.01
C ALA A 67 5.05 7.05 17.35
N ASP A 68 4.27 6.16 17.97
CA ASP A 68 3.86 6.25 19.37
C ASP A 68 3.09 4.98 19.79
N PRO A 69 3.08 4.61 21.08
CA PRO A 69 4.23 4.45 21.98
C PRO A 69 4.19 3.09 22.72
N ALA A 70 5.35 2.61 23.19
CA ALA A 70 5.53 1.50 24.14
C ALA A 70 4.92 0.12 23.80
#